data_AF-A0A1A9V679-F1
#
_entry.id   AF-A0A1A9V679-F1
#
_cell.length_a   1.000
_cell.length_b   1.000
_cell.length_c   1.000
_cell.angle_alpha   90.00
_cell.angle_beta   90.00
_cell.angle_gamma   90.00
#
_symmetry.space_group_name_H-M   'P 1'
#
loop_
_entity.id
_entity.type
_entity.pdbx_description
1 polymer ?
#
loop_
_entity_poly.entity_id
_entity_poly.type
_entity_poly.pdbx_seq_one_letter_code
_entity_poly.pdbx_strand_id
1 'polypeptide(L)'
;MPQSARDSGKRKSVDDAKSMVYCLYCEALNVLKGLMKFVNMTDWALRSEEQSLLIERILVLIRNVLQVPSNPEAECRTDNDASLHDQVIWALHQSGILDMILYIISSPDEHQFHLHCLEILCLLYREQTAENLAEASMQRSLNEKQRDEQELMAARRREKQRLTTKLPPVRHSRFGGTYVIRNLKSVSDRDIICHQPLERVVSIDFDREKQQQKRSHRHVHEEAQVTRRSAFSVRLCLREYCIEILSSAYNTLVRQVRRVLERNAGTNNHDDSFLLWAVRFFLEFNRLSDMKLELVSESLSVQCFHWVLTRMEHDMDMIVSDKKQARLWAKRLHVALQTFRELLHSLVALQKLKDDNAQALFDMLVNNVCYVLEYRETILHLLMNYNEAHSTNFCFFPSNEKITTHVCTRILYNSMLMYVQLRVGYKI
;
A
#
# COMPACT_ATOMS: atom_id res chain seq x y z
N MET A 1 -4.72 37.74 -20.33
CA MET A 1 -5.28 36.37 -20.43
C MET A 1 -5.12 35.70 -19.08
N PRO A 2 -6.19 35.14 -18.48
CA PRO A 2 -6.11 34.63 -17.12
C PRO A 2 -5.36 33.29 -17.08
N GLN A 3 -4.56 33.09 -16.02
CA GLN A 3 -3.76 31.87 -15.77
C GLN A 3 -4.56 30.55 -15.87
N SER A 4 -5.89 30.59 -15.69
CA SER A 4 -6.74 29.40 -15.80
C SER A 4 -6.77 28.78 -17.21
N ALA A 5 -6.56 29.58 -18.27
CA ALA A 5 -6.56 29.08 -19.65
C ALA A 5 -5.24 28.36 -20.03
N ARG A 6 -4.13 28.67 -19.35
CA ARG A 6 -2.84 27.98 -19.55
C ARG A 6 -2.80 26.63 -18.83
N ASP A 7 -3.43 26.54 -17.65
CA ASP A 7 -3.50 25.28 -16.90
C ASP A 7 -4.50 24.29 -17.50
N SER A 8 -5.60 24.76 -18.11
CA SER A 8 -6.53 23.90 -18.85
C SER A 8 -5.93 23.31 -20.12
N GLY A 9 -5.03 24.05 -20.80
CA GLY A 9 -4.32 23.58 -21.99
C GLY A 9 -3.25 22.54 -21.68
N LYS A 10 -2.54 22.67 -20.55
CA LYS A 10 -1.56 21.67 -20.10
C LYS A 10 -2.21 20.40 -19.55
N ARG A 11 -3.38 20.49 -18.91
CA ARG A 11 -4.11 19.29 -18.44
C ARG A 11 -4.65 18.47 -19.61
N LYS A 12 -5.26 19.12 -20.62
CA LYS A 12 -5.68 18.44 -21.85
C LYS A 12 -4.53 17.75 -22.57
N SER A 13 -3.36 18.40 -22.73
CA SER A 13 -2.25 17.76 -23.45
C SER A 13 -1.65 16.54 -22.74
N VAL A 14 -1.72 16.49 -21.40
CA VAL A 14 -1.24 15.34 -20.62
C VAL A 14 -2.24 14.19 -20.66
N ASP A 15 -3.54 14.48 -20.62
CA ASP A 15 -4.59 13.47 -20.71
C ASP A 15 -4.74 12.91 -22.13
N ASP A 16 -4.54 13.75 -23.16
CA ASP A 16 -4.52 13.32 -24.57
C ASP A 16 -3.29 12.45 -24.88
N ALA A 17 -2.11 12.81 -24.33
CA ALA A 17 -0.90 11.98 -24.44
C ALA A 17 -1.07 10.64 -23.72
N LYS A 18 -1.73 10.62 -22.56
CA LYS A 18 -2.05 9.38 -21.85
C LYS A 18 -3.03 8.54 -22.65
N SER A 19 -4.13 9.10 -23.14
CA SER A 19 -5.14 8.35 -23.91
C SER A 19 -4.59 7.76 -25.22
N MET A 20 -3.65 8.46 -25.89
CA MET A 20 -2.93 7.89 -27.03
C MET A 20 -1.97 6.76 -26.64
N VAL A 21 -1.25 6.91 -25.52
CA VAL A 21 -0.43 5.83 -24.97
C VAL A 21 -1.33 4.60 -24.71
N TYR A 22 -2.53 4.76 -24.14
CA TYR A 22 -3.48 3.66 -23.91
C TYR A 22 -3.93 2.91 -25.18
N CYS A 23 -4.25 3.61 -26.27
CA CYS A 23 -4.58 2.95 -27.54
C CYS A 23 -3.38 2.22 -28.17
N LEU A 24 -2.18 2.82 -28.10
CA LEU A 24 -0.93 2.16 -28.49
C LEU A 24 -0.61 0.94 -27.59
N TYR A 25 -1.04 0.95 -26.34
CA TYR A 25 -0.79 -0.12 -25.37
C TYR A 25 -1.55 -1.41 -25.67
N CYS A 26 -2.82 -1.36 -26.07
CA CYS A 26 -3.57 -2.57 -26.39
C CYS A 26 -2.98 -3.32 -27.60
N GLU A 27 -2.53 -2.59 -28.63
CA GLU A 27 -1.85 -3.19 -29.78
C GLU A 27 -0.41 -3.62 -29.43
N ALA A 28 0.34 -2.81 -28.70
CA ALA A 28 1.68 -3.16 -28.24
C ALA A 28 1.69 -4.37 -27.30
N LEU A 29 0.72 -4.50 -26.39
CA LEU A 29 0.60 -5.66 -25.49
C LEU A 29 0.25 -6.94 -26.26
N ASN A 30 -0.52 -6.85 -27.34
CA ASN A 30 -0.78 -7.99 -28.22
C ASN A 30 0.47 -8.40 -29.01
N VAL A 31 1.30 -7.44 -29.44
CA VAL A 31 2.62 -7.72 -30.05
C VAL A 31 3.58 -8.33 -29.02
N LEU A 32 3.61 -7.79 -27.79
CA LEU A 32 4.39 -8.34 -26.67
C LEU A 32 3.95 -9.75 -26.31
N LYS A 33 2.65 -10.05 -26.33
CA LYS A 33 2.11 -11.41 -26.16
C LYS A 33 2.62 -12.35 -27.25
N GLY A 34 2.61 -11.92 -28.51
CA GLY A 34 3.14 -12.70 -29.64
C GLY A 34 4.62 -13.03 -29.46
N LEU A 35 5.41 -12.04 -29.05
CA LEU A 35 6.85 -12.19 -28.79
C LEU A 35 7.13 -13.10 -27.58
N MET A 36 6.41 -12.93 -26.47
CA MET A 36 6.61 -13.79 -25.29
C MET A 36 6.15 -15.24 -25.53
N LYS A 37 5.03 -15.45 -26.24
CA LYS A 37 4.59 -16.80 -26.59
C LYS A 37 5.62 -17.54 -27.44
N PHE A 38 6.22 -16.84 -28.41
CA PHE A 38 7.28 -17.41 -29.24
C PHE A 38 8.50 -17.84 -28.41
N VAL A 39 8.88 -17.02 -27.42
CA VAL A 39 10.03 -17.33 -26.56
C VAL A 39 9.72 -18.45 -25.54
N ASN A 40 8.47 -18.57 -25.08
CA ASN A 40 8.05 -19.61 -24.14
C ASN A 40 7.95 -21.01 -24.77
N MET A 41 7.93 -21.12 -26.11
CA MET A 41 7.97 -22.40 -26.83
C MET A 41 9.40 -22.97 -26.92
N THR A 42 10.41 -22.19 -26.57
CA THR A 42 11.81 -22.62 -26.57
C THR A 42 12.24 -22.99 -25.16
N ASP A 43 12.78 -24.20 -24.99
CA ASP A 43 13.32 -24.68 -23.72
C ASP A 43 14.39 -23.70 -23.19
N TRP A 44 14.44 -23.51 -21.87
CA TRP A 44 15.35 -22.56 -21.22
C TRP A 44 16.82 -22.81 -21.60
N ALA A 45 17.18 -24.09 -21.77
CA ALA A 45 18.54 -24.51 -22.14
C ALA A 45 18.90 -24.24 -23.61
N LEU A 46 17.90 -24.07 -24.48
CA LEU A 46 18.06 -23.84 -25.92
C LEU A 46 17.95 -22.36 -26.30
N ARG A 47 17.64 -21.49 -25.32
CA ARG A 47 17.39 -20.07 -25.54
C ARG A 47 18.70 -19.32 -25.77
N SER A 48 18.76 -18.49 -26.81
CA SER A 48 19.91 -17.62 -27.05
C SER A 48 19.99 -16.48 -26.03
N GLU A 49 21.17 -15.87 -25.88
CA GLU A 49 21.35 -14.70 -25.03
C GLU A 49 20.46 -13.52 -25.48
N GLU A 50 20.34 -13.31 -26.80
CA GLU A 50 19.45 -12.28 -27.38
C GLU A 50 17.98 -12.51 -27.00
N GLN A 51 17.52 -13.76 -27.02
CA GLN A 51 16.16 -14.11 -26.61
C GLN A 51 15.97 -13.86 -25.11
N SER A 52 16.94 -14.21 -24.27
CA SER A 52 16.87 -13.95 -22.82
C SER A 52 16.84 -12.45 -22.50
N LEU A 53 17.67 -11.66 -23.19
CA LEU A 53 17.67 -10.20 -23.09
C LEU A 53 16.36 -9.58 -23.57
N LEU A 54 15.73 -10.18 -24.58
CA LEU A 54 14.42 -9.73 -25.07
C LEU A 54 13.32 -9.97 -24.01
N ILE A 55 13.30 -11.13 -23.34
CA ILE A 55 12.38 -11.37 -22.21
C ILE A 55 12.61 -10.35 -21.11
N GLU A 56 13.87 -10.15 -20.70
CA GLU A 56 14.22 -9.20 -19.64
C GLU A 56 13.71 -7.80 -19.96
N ARG A 57 13.97 -7.31 -21.18
CA ARG A 57 13.49 -5.99 -21.64
C ARG A 57 11.97 -5.88 -21.64
N ILE A 58 11.26 -6.93 -21.99
CA ILE A 58 9.79 -6.97 -21.94
C ILE A 58 9.30 -6.88 -20.49
N LEU A 59 9.87 -7.66 -19.58
CA LEU A 59 9.50 -7.62 -18.16
C LEU A 59 9.80 -6.24 -17.55
N VAL A 60 10.97 -5.67 -17.85
CA VAL A 60 11.33 -4.31 -17.41
C VAL A 60 10.37 -3.26 -17.98
N LEU A 61 9.95 -3.41 -19.25
CA LEU A 61 8.96 -2.54 -19.85
C LEU A 61 7.65 -2.62 -19.06
N ILE A 62 7.09 -3.82 -18.86
CA ILE A 62 5.86 -4.06 -18.09
C ILE A 62 5.96 -3.44 -16.69
N ARG A 63 7.10 -3.65 -16.00
CA ARG A 63 7.37 -3.05 -14.69
C ARG A 63 7.32 -1.52 -14.74
N ASN A 64 7.98 -0.91 -15.71
CA ASN A 64 8.00 0.55 -15.88
C ASN A 64 6.59 1.13 -16.09
N VAL A 65 5.73 0.42 -16.83
CA VAL A 65 4.33 0.81 -17.05
C VAL A 65 3.57 0.89 -15.73
N LEU A 66 3.61 -0.20 -14.96
CA LEU A 66 2.89 -0.32 -13.71
C LEU A 66 3.45 0.61 -12.63
N GLN A 67 4.72 0.99 -12.75
CA GLN A 67 5.36 1.90 -11.80
C GLN A 67 4.81 3.33 -11.89
N VAL A 68 4.34 3.76 -13.07
CA VAL A 68 3.80 5.11 -13.27
C VAL A 68 2.68 5.38 -12.25
N PRO A 69 2.78 6.42 -11.40
CA PRO A 69 1.77 6.69 -10.39
C PRO A 69 0.49 7.26 -11.02
N SER A 70 -0.66 6.76 -10.55
CA SER A 70 -1.98 7.36 -10.81
C SER A 70 -2.06 8.70 -10.07
N ASN A 71 -2.61 9.75 -10.69
CA ASN A 71 -2.88 11.03 -10.01
C ASN A 71 -4.40 11.14 -9.74
N PRO A 72 -4.86 10.89 -8.50
CA PRO A 72 -6.29 10.84 -8.18
C PRO A 72 -7.01 12.18 -8.41
N GLU A 73 -6.33 13.31 -8.15
CA GLU A 73 -6.89 14.66 -8.35
C GLU A 73 -7.08 15.00 -9.83
N ALA A 74 -6.25 14.42 -10.70
CA ALA A 74 -6.39 14.58 -12.14
C ALA A 74 -7.46 13.65 -12.72
N GLU A 75 -7.66 12.48 -12.11
CA GLU A 75 -8.57 11.45 -12.64
C GLU A 75 -10.04 11.74 -12.36
N CYS A 76 -10.37 12.44 -11.24
CA CYS A 76 -11.73 12.83 -10.86
C CYS A 76 -12.77 11.67 -10.91
N ARG A 77 -12.33 10.42 -10.75
CA ARG A 77 -13.20 9.23 -10.78
C ARG A 77 -13.79 8.92 -9.41
N THR A 78 -14.97 8.31 -9.40
CA THR A 78 -15.64 7.90 -8.15
C THR A 78 -15.13 6.55 -7.65
N ASP A 79 -15.38 6.23 -6.38
CA ASP A 79 -15.05 4.92 -5.81
C ASP A 79 -15.76 3.80 -6.56
N ASN A 80 -15.05 2.70 -6.84
CA ASN A 80 -15.44 1.55 -7.68
C ASN A 80 -15.41 1.76 -9.21
N ASP A 81 -15.05 2.94 -9.73
CA ASP A 81 -14.69 3.05 -11.15
C ASP A 81 -13.38 2.27 -11.43
N ALA A 82 -13.03 2.01 -12.69
CA ALA A 82 -11.68 1.54 -12.99
C ALA A 82 -10.70 2.72 -12.95
N SER A 83 -9.61 2.65 -12.17
CA SER A 83 -8.51 3.61 -12.31
C SER A 83 -7.72 3.34 -13.59
N LEU A 84 -6.82 4.25 -13.95
CA LEU A 84 -5.78 3.99 -14.94
C LEU A 84 -4.99 2.69 -14.62
N HIS A 85 -4.61 2.49 -13.35
CA HIS A 85 -3.95 1.25 -12.90
C HIS A 85 -4.83 0.01 -13.10
N ASP A 86 -6.11 0.08 -12.72
CA ASP A 86 -7.08 -0.99 -12.91
C ASP A 86 -7.25 -1.37 -14.39
N GLN A 87 -7.23 -0.38 -15.29
CA GLN A 87 -7.32 -0.60 -16.73
C GLN A 87 -6.09 -1.34 -17.28
N VAL A 88 -4.89 -0.98 -16.80
CA VAL A 88 -3.65 -1.67 -17.19
C VAL A 88 -3.67 -3.11 -16.69
N ILE A 89 -4.06 -3.35 -15.43
CA ILE A 89 -4.23 -4.71 -14.89
C ILE A 89 -5.18 -5.52 -15.76
N TRP A 90 -6.34 -4.96 -16.10
CA TRP A 90 -7.32 -5.63 -16.94
C TRP A 90 -6.76 -5.95 -18.33
N ALA A 91 -6.00 -5.04 -18.95
CA ALA A 91 -5.35 -5.28 -20.24
C ALA A 91 -4.26 -6.38 -20.17
N LEU A 92 -3.49 -6.44 -19.09
CA LEU A 92 -2.51 -7.50 -18.85
C LEU A 92 -3.17 -8.86 -18.68
N HIS A 93 -4.32 -8.90 -17.99
CA HIS A 93 -5.12 -10.12 -17.84
C HIS A 93 -5.71 -10.58 -19.20
N GLN A 94 -6.39 -9.69 -19.93
CA GLN A 94 -6.99 -10.03 -21.23
C GLN A 94 -5.93 -10.44 -22.28
N SER A 95 -4.74 -9.87 -22.20
CA SER A 95 -3.63 -10.27 -23.06
C SER A 95 -2.98 -11.60 -22.62
N GLY A 96 -3.33 -12.19 -21.47
CA GLY A 96 -2.73 -13.44 -20.98
C GLY A 96 -1.26 -13.28 -20.58
N ILE A 97 -0.79 -12.05 -20.36
CA ILE A 97 0.57 -11.79 -19.85
C ILE A 97 0.70 -12.24 -18.40
N LEU A 98 -0.38 -12.15 -17.61
CA LEU A 98 -0.39 -12.65 -16.23
C LEU A 98 -0.12 -14.15 -16.17
N ASP A 99 -0.76 -14.96 -17.03
CA ASP A 99 -0.52 -16.41 -17.10
C ASP A 99 0.94 -16.74 -17.45
N MET A 100 1.56 -15.93 -18.31
CA MET A 100 2.97 -16.08 -18.66
C MET A 100 3.89 -15.70 -17.50
N ILE A 101 3.58 -14.64 -16.76
CA ILE A 101 4.31 -14.29 -15.54
C ILE A 101 4.19 -15.43 -14.53
N LEU A 102 2.99 -15.97 -14.32
CA LEU A 102 2.73 -17.12 -13.45
C LEU A 102 3.59 -18.33 -13.84
N TYR A 103 3.69 -18.63 -15.13
CA TYR A 103 4.56 -19.69 -15.63
C TYR A 103 6.03 -19.46 -15.25
N ILE A 104 6.55 -18.24 -15.48
CA ILE A 104 7.95 -17.88 -15.17
C ILE A 104 8.24 -18.06 -13.67
N ILE A 105 7.36 -17.57 -12.79
CA ILE A 105 7.57 -17.65 -11.33
C ILE A 105 7.33 -19.06 -10.76
N SER A 106 6.63 -19.93 -11.50
CA SER A 106 6.40 -21.32 -11.10
C SER A 106 7.61 -22.20 -11.40
N SER A 107 8.38 -21.86 -12.45
CA SER A 107 9.53 -22.64 -12.91
C SER A 107 10.81 -22.25 -12.16
N PRO A 108 11.51 -23.19 -11.50
CA PRO A 108 12.79 -22.89 -10.85
C PRO A 108 13.91 -22.55 -11.86
N ASP A 109 13.78 -22.97 -13.12
CA ASP A 109 14.82 -22.80 -14.14
C ASP A 109 14.91 -21.35 -14.62
N GLU A 110 13.82 -20.59 -14.55
CA GLU A 110 13.73 -19.19 -14.99
C GLU A 110 14.17 -18.18 -13.91
N HIS A 111 15.00 -18.61 -12.95
CA HIS A 111 15.47 -17.84 -11.79
C HIS A 111 15.99 -16.43 -12.11
N GLN A 112 16.60 -16.22 -13.27
CA GLN A 112 17.09 -14.93 -13.76
C GLN A 112 16.00 -13.84 -13.88
N PHE A 113 14.74 -14.24 -14.12
CA PHE A 113 13.62 -13.31 -14.29
C PHE A 113 12.79 -13.10 -13.02
N HIS A 114 13.03 -13.88 -11.97
CA HIS A 114 12.17 -13.89 -10.79
C HIS A 114 12.11 -12.55 -10.05
N LEU A 115 13.22 -11.79 -10.00
CA LEU A 115 13.23 -10.44 -9.41
C LEU A 115 12.33 -9.48 -10.20
N HIS A 116 12.40 -9.50 -11.53
CA HIS A 116 11.54 -8.68 -12.38
C HIS A 116 10.07 -9.04 -12.22
N CYS A 117 9.75 -10.35 -12.20
CA CYS A 117 8.40 -10.81 -11.97
C CYS A 117 7.87 -10.43 -10.58
N LEU A 118 8.71 -10.50 -9.54
CA LEU A 118 8.35 -10.08 -8.19
C LEU A 118 8.02 -8.58 -8.13
N GLU A 119 8.80 -7.71 -8.76
CA GLU A 119 8.50 -6.28 -8.86
C GLU A 119 7.16 -6.04 -9.56
N ILE A 120 6.92 -6.74 -10.68
CA ILE A 120 5.63 -6.66 -11.39
C ILE A 120 4.48 -7.09 -10.48
N LEU A 121 4.60 -8.20 -9.75
CA LEU A 121 3.59 -8.64 -8.78
C LEU A 121 3.32 -7.57 -7.72
N CYS A 122 4.36 -7.00 -7.11
CA CYS A 122 4.20 -5.94 -6.11
C CYS A 122 3.47 -4.72 -6.68
N LEU A 123 3.75 -4.36 -7.94
CA LEU A 123 3.09 -3.24 -8.60
C LEU A 123 1.64 -3.56 -9.00
N LEU A 124 1.34 -4.78 -9.45
CA LEU A 124 -0.04 -5.22 -9.74
C LEU A 124 -0.94 -5.01 -8.52
N TYR A 125 -0.45 -5.41 -7.34
CA TYR A 125 -1.20 -5.34 -6.09
C TYR A 125 -0.98 -4.05 -5.29
N ARG A 126 -0.26 -3.06 -5.82
CA ARG A 126 0.11 -1.82 -5.09
C ARG A 126 -1.11 -1.05 -4.54
N GLU A 127 -2.20 -1.00 -5.29
CA GLU A 127 -3.44 -0.30 -4.88
C GLU A 127 -4.44 -1.23 -4.17
N GLN A 128 -4.01 -2.46 -3.80
CA GLN A 128 -4.86 -3.47 -3.17
C GLN A 128 -4.44 -3.77 -1.73
N THR A 129 -5.43 -4.08 -0.90
CA THR A 129 -5.22 -4.68 0.43
C THR A 129 -5.64 -6.14 0.39
N ALA A 130 -4.90 -7.02 1.08
CA ALA A 130 -5.23 -8.44 1.16
C ALA A 130 -6.66 -8.67 1.67
N GLU A 131 -7.11 -7.89 2.67
CA GLU A 131 -8.48 -7.89 3.20
C GLU A 131 -9.54 -7.67 2.12
N ASN A 132 -9.45 -6.56 1.37
CA ASN A 132 -10.41 -6.25 0.30
C ASN A 132 -10.48 -7.33 -0.81
N LEU A 133 -9.37 -8.00 -1.11
CA LEU A 133 -9.34 -9.10 -2.09
C LEU A 133 -9.85 -10.41 -1.50
N ALA A 134 -9.58 -10.68 -0.22
CA ALA A 134 -10.10 -11.83 0.51
C ALA A 134 -11.63 -11.76 0.69
N GLU A 135 -12.21 -10.56 0.79
CA GLU A 135 -13.66 -10.35 0.82
C GLU A 135 -14.33 -10.41 -0.57
N ALA A 136 -13.57 -10.26 -1.66
CA ALA A 136 -14.12 -10.20 -3.03
C ALA A 136 -14.61 -11.58 -3.51
N SER A 137 -15.83 -12.00 -3.13
CA SER A 137 -16.43 -13.26 -3.59
C SER A 137 -17.10 -13.16 -4.96
N MET A 138 -17.27 -14.31 -5.65
CA MET A 138 -17.90 -14.49 -6.99
C MET A 138 -19.24 -13.73 -7.16
N GLN A 139 -19.96 -13.51 -6.07
CA GLN A 139 -21.12 -12.61 -6.02
C GLN A 139 -20.79 -11.45 -5.08
N ARG A 140 -21.11 -10.22 -5.50
CA ARG A 140 -21.12 -9.05 -4.62
C ARG A 140 -21.95 -9.41 -3.39
N SER A 141 -21.31 -9.47 -2.23
CA SER A 141 -21.99 -9.92 -1.02
C SER A 141 -23.22 -9.04 -0.78
N LEU A 142 -24.35 -9.63 -0.38
CA LEU A 142 -25.51 -8.85 0.05
C LEU A 142 -25.12 -7.84 1.14
N ASN A 143 -24.15 -8.19 1.98
CA ASN A 143 -23.58 -7.31 2.98
C ASN A 143 -22.76 -6.17 2.36
N GLU A 144 -21.99 -6.42 1.28
CA GLU A 144 -21.27 -5.36 0.56
C GLU A 144 -22.25 -4.38 -0.09
N LYS A 145 -23.27 -4.89 -0.78
CA LYS A 145 -24.31 -4.05 -1.37
C LYS A 145 -25.04 -3.20 -0.31
N GLN A 146 -25.39 -3.81 0.83
CA GLN A 146 -26.01 -3.08 1.95
C GLN A 146 -25.07 -2.03 2.57
N ARG A 147 -23.77 -2.35 2.75
CA ARG A 147 -22.77 -1.39 3.23
C ARG A 147 -22.66 -0.21 2.27
N ASP A 148 -22.55 -0.45 0.98
CA ASP A 148 -22.43 0.61 -0.03
C ASP A 148 -23.71 1.47 -0.10
N GLU A 149 -24.90 0.87 0.00
CA GLU A 149 -26.16 1.61 0.10
C GLU A 149 -26.23 2.47 1.37
N GLN A 150 -25.75 1.95 2.52
CA GLN A 150 -25.69 2.69 3.77
C GLN A 150 -24.68 3.84 3.71
N GLU A 151 -23.50 3.63 3.13
CA GLU A 151 -22.49 4.67 2.93
C GLU A 151 -23.01 5.76 1.99
N LEU A 152 -23.64 5.39 0.89
CA LEU A 152 -24.29 6.33 -0.04
C LEU A 152 -25.37 7.14 0.68
N MET A 153 -26.22 6.49 1.48
CA MET A 153 -27.26 7.17 2.27
C MET A 153 -26.66 8.09 3.33
N ALA A 154 -25.58 7.69 3.99
CA ALA A 154 -24.86 8.52 4.96
C ALA A 154 -24.20 9.73 4.29
N ALA A 155 -23.57 9.56 3.12
CA ALA A 155 -23.00 10.64 2.32
C ALA A 155 -24.08 11.63 1.88
N ARG A 156 -25.20 11.15 1.34
CA ARG A 156 -26.36 11.96 0.98
C ARG A 156 -26.94 12.72 2.18
N ARG A 157 -27.01 12.08 3.37
CA ARG A 157 -27.44 12.73 4.61
C ARG A 157 -26.47 13.83 5.04
N ARG A 158 -25.16 13.59 4.98
CA ARG A 158 -24.13 14.60 5.28
C ARG A 158 -24.21 15.79 4.32
N GLU A 159 -24.38 15.53 3.03
CA GLU A 159 -24.54 16.58 2.03
C GLU A 159 -25.82 17.40 2.28
N LYS A 160 -26.95 16.73 2.51
CA LYS A 160 -28.21 17.39 2.88
C LYS A 160 -28.07 18.20 4.17
N GLN A 161 -27.39 17.68 5.19
CA GLN A 161 -27.08 18.40 6.43
C GLN A 161 -26.21 19.64 6.18
N ARG A 162 -25.19 19.54 5.33
CA ARG A 162 -24.33 20.69 4.93
C ARG A 162 -25.12 21.74 4.18
N LEU A 163 -26.06 21.33 3.33
CA LEU A 163 -26.96 22.24 2.63
C LEU A 163 -27.96 22.90 3.59
N THR A 164 -28.48 22.17 4.58
CA THR A 164 -29.40 22.74 5.58
C THR A 164 -28.73 23.64 6.62
N THR A 165 -27.47 23.37 7.00
CA THR A 165 -26.71 24.24 7.92
C THR A 165 -26.20 25.50 7.22
N LYS A 166 -25.96 25.44 5.91
CA LYS A 166 -25.75 26.62 5.07
C LYS A 166 -27.08 27.14 4.55
N LEU A 167 -27.96 27.59 5.46
CA LEU A 167 -29.09 28.42 5.06
C LEU A 167 -28.55 29.58 4.22
N PRO A 168 -28.97 29.75 2.95
CA PRO A 168 -28.56 30.89 2.16
C PRO A 168 -28.96 32.15 2.95
N PRO A 169 -28.05 33.11 3.15
CA PRO A 169 -28.37 34.29 3.91
C PRO A 169 -29.59 34.95 3.23
N VAL A 170 -30.64 35.20 4.02
CA VAL A 170 -31.91 35.80 3.54
C VAL A 170 -31.67 37.15 2.85
N ARG A 171 -30.50 37.75 3.05
CA ARG A 171 -30.07 39.03 2.47
C ARG A 171 -28.65 38.92 1.89
N HIS A 172 -28.36 39.72 0.88
CA HIS A 172 -27.05 39.75 0.24
C HIS A 172 -25.93 40.16 1.23
N SER A 173 -24.68 39.75 0.97
CA SER A 173 -23.55 40.01 1.89
C SER A 173 -23.32 41.49 2.23
N ARG A 174 -23.73 42.40 1.35
CA ARG A 174 -23.64 43.86 1.55
C ARG A 174 -24.73 44.45 2.47
N PHE A 175 -25.70 43.65 2.93
CA PHE A 175 -26.74 44.09 3.87
C PHE A 175 -26.26 43.80 5.30
N GLY A 176 -25.23 44.53 5.73
CA GLY A 176 -24.75 44.50 7.11
C GLY A 176 -25.41 45.64 7.89
N GLY A 177 -26.15 45.33 8.94
CA GLY A 177 -26.55 46.35 9.91
C GLY A 177 -25.31 46.99 10.55
N THR A 178 -25.41 48.23 10.98
CA THR A 178 -24.32 48.91 11.70
C THR A 178 -24.63 48.87 13.20
N TYR A 179 -23.75 48.24 13.98
CA TYR A 179 -23.92 48.07 15.41
C TYR A 179 -22.76 48.74 16.15
N VAL A 180 -23.06 49.31 17.32
CA VAL A 180 -22.05 49.84 18.25
C VAL A 180 -21.94 48.86 19.42
N ILE A 181 -20.75 48.30 19.62
CA ILE A 181 -20.49 47.38 20.73
C ILE A 181 -20.06 48.22 21.93
N ARG A 182 -20.97 48.36 22.90
CA ARG A 182 -20.69 49.07 24.14
C ARG A 182 -19.66 48.29 24.98
N ASN A 183 -18.77 49.01 25.66
CA ASN A 183 -17.72 48.46 26.54
C ASN A 183 -16.55 47.74 25.83
N LEU A 184 -16.42 47.89 24.51
CA LEU A 184 -15.23 47.48 23.74
C LEU A 184 -14.67 48.72 23.05
N LYS A 185 -13.49 49.17 23.49
CA LYS A 185 -12.83 50.37 22.99
C LYS A 185 -11.97 50.05 21.77
N SER A 186 -12.12 50.87 20.74
CA SER A 186 -11.24 50.90 19.57
C SER A 186 -9.90 51.55 19.93
N VAL A 187 -8.94 51.47 19.00
CA VAL A 187 -7.63 52.14 19.08
C VAL A 187 -7.76 53.67 19.29
N SER A 188 -8.91 54.25 18.93
CA SER A 188 -9.23 55.67 19.10
C SER A 188 -10.04 55.99 20.38
N ASP A 189 -10.12 55.05 21.33
CA ASP A 189 -10.80 55.19 22.63
C ASP A 189 -12.33 55.41 22.56
N ARG A 190 -12.90 55.20 21.37
CA ARG A 190 -14.35 55.18 21.09
C ARG A 190 -14.85 53.75 20.96
N ASP A 191 -16.13 53.53 21.20
CA ASP A 191 -16.75 52.21 21.10
C ASP A 191 -16.63 51.65 19.66
N ILE A 192 -16.37 50.35 19.52
CA ILE A 192 -16.15 49.70 18.22
C ILE A 192 -17.47 49.64 17.41
N ILE A 193 -17.39 50.04 16.14
CA ILE A 193 -18.48 49.93 15.17
C ILE A 193 -18.28 48.65 14.35
N CYS A 194 -19.28 47.78 14.29
CA CYS A 194 -19.25 46.54 13.52
C CYS A 194 -20.34 46.54 12.44
N HIS A 195 -19.99 46.13 11.22
CA HIS A 195 -20.89 46.03 10.07
C HIS A 195 -21.29 44.58 9.75
N GLN A 196 -21.19 43.67 10.73
CA GLN A 196 -21.49 42.25 10.57
C GLN A 196 -22.83 41.88 11.22
N PRO A 197 -23.48 40.78 10.79
CA PRO A 197 -24.66 40.25 11.47
C PRO A 197 -24.40 39.98 12.95
N LEU A 198 -25.39 40.23 13.82
CA LEU A 198 -25.31 40.10 15.29
C LEU A 198 -24.69 38.76 15.75
N GLU A 199 -25.00 37.65 15.08
CA GLU A 199 -24.43 36.32 15.38
C GLU A 199 -22.90 36.27 15.29
N ARG A 200 -22.28 37.04 14.38
CA ARG A 200 -20.81 37.14 14.27
C ARG A 200 -20.20 38.14 15.24
N VAL A 201 -20.99 39.10 15.71
CA VAL A 201 -20.60 40.12 16.70
C VAL A 201 -20.45 39.51 18.11
N VAL A 202 -21.15 38.42 18.41
CA VAL A 202 -20.97 37.68 19.67
C VAL A 202 -19.65 36.89 19.70
N SER A 203 -19.11 36.55 18.53
CA SER A 203 -17.83 35.83 18.36
C SER A 203 -16.73 36.73 17.77
N ILE A 204 -16.51 37.90 18.35
CA ILE A 204 -15.43 38.80 17.91
C ILE A 204 -14.10 38.15 18.28
N ASP A 205 -13.39 37.71 17.26
CA ASP A 205 -12.03 37.19 17.36
C ASP A 205 -11.12 38.12 16.54
N PHE A 206 -10.32 38.92 17.25
CA PHE A 206 -9.43 39.93 16.66
C PHE A 206 -8.24 39.32 15.91
N ASP A 207 -8.02 38.00 16.04
CA ASP A 207 -6.96 37.30 15.33
C ASP A 207 -7.40 36.79 13.93
N ARG A 208 -8.68 36.95 13.54
CA ARG A 208 -9.18 36.52 12.22
C ARG A 208 -8.61 37.30 11.05
N GLU A 209 -8.22 38.55 11.26
CA GLU A 209 -7.61 39.40 10.22
C GLU A 209 -6.08 39.29 10.19
N LYS A 210 -5.45 38.63 11.17
CA LYS A 210 -4.05 38.25 11.04
C LYS A 210 -3.95 37.23 9.91
N GLN A 211 -3.31 37.63 8.81
CA GLN A 211 -2.95 36.69 7.76
C GLN A 211 -2.19 35.53 8.40
N GLN A 212 -2.80 34.34 8.41
CA GLN A 212 -2.08 33.14 8.80
C GLN A 212 -0.79 33.10 7.99
N GLN A 213 0.34 33.01 8.69
CA GLN A 213 1.64 32.90 8.07
C GLN A 213 1.56 31.75 7.07
N LYS A 214 1.75 32.04 5.78
CA LYS A 214 1.66 31.02 4.71
C LYS A 214 2.56 29.87 5.11
N ARG A 215 1.96 28.73 5.47
CA ARG A 215 2.71 27.50 5.69
C ARG A 215 3.54 27.26 4.43
N SER A 216 4.84 27.04 4.61
CA SER A 216 5.76 26.82 3.51
C SER A 216 5.27 25.67 2.64
N HIS A 217 5.07 25.91 1.35
CA HIS A 217 4.75 24.88 0.34
C HIS A 217 5.87 23.84 0.16
N ARG A 218 6.97 23.91 0.93
CA ARG A 218 7.98 22.84 1.02
C ARG A 218 7.53 21.63 1.83
N HIS A 219 6.45 21.75 2.62
CA HIS A 219 5.78 20.56 3.11
C HIS A 219 4.97 20.00 1.95
N VAL A 220 5.47 18.92 1.35
CA VAL A 220 4.68 18.02 0.50
C VAL A 220 3.38 17.81 1.27
N HIS A 221 2.25 18.19 0.66
CA HIS A 221 0.95 17.90 1.24
C HIS A 221 0.94 16.40 1.49
N GLU A 222 0.75 15.97 2.73
CA GLU A 222 0.45 14.56 3.00
C GLU A 222 -0.80 14.26 2.20
N GLU A 223 -0.59 13.70 1.00
CA GLU A 223 -1.65 13.20 0.15
C GLU A 223 -2.42 12.25 1.05
N ALA A 224 -3.58 12.70 1.49
CA ALA A 224 -4.56 11.84 2.10
C ALA A 224 -4.93 10.89 0.97
N GLN A 225 -4.20 9.78 0.89
CA GLN A 225 -4.51 8.69 -0.03
C GLN A 225 -5.91 8.25 0.37
N VAL A 226 -6.89 8.70 -0.42
CA VAL A 226 -8.26 8.22 -0.34
C VAL A 226 -8.14 6.76 -0.70
N THR A 227 -8.52 5.89 0.23
CA THR A 227 -8.56 4.44 0.05
C THR A 227 -9.59 4.09 -1.00
N ARG A 228 -9.22 4.28 -2.25
CA ARG A 228 -10.07 3.99 -3.38
C ARG A 228 -10.17 2.47 -3.51
N ARG A 229 -11.39 1.97 -3.62
CA ARG A 229 -11.64 0.56 -3.98
C ARG A 229 -11.63 0.44 -5.50
N SER A 230 -10.82 -0.47 -6.03
CA SER A 230 -10.82 -0.82 -7.45
C SER A 230 -12.15 -1.41 -7.90
N ALA A 231 -12.41 -1.31 -9.20
CA ALA A 231 -13.57 -1.95 -9.84
C ALA A 231 -13.68 -3.43 -9.46
N PHE A 232 -14.92 -3.89 -9.22
CA PHE A 232 -15.18 -5.25 -8.73
C PHE A 232 -14.60 -6.36 -9.63
N SER A 233 -14.70 -6.20 -10.96
CA SER A 233 -14.14 -7.16 -11.92
C SER A 233 -12.62 -7.31 -11.81
N VAL A 234 -11.91 -6.20 -11.55
CA VAL A 234 -10.46 -6.19 -11.36
C VAL A 234 -10.09 -6.86 -10.03
N ARG A 235 -10.85 -6.59 -8.96
CA ARG A 235 -10.66 -7.27 -7.68
C ARG A 235 -10.86 -8.78 -7.79
N LEU A 236 -11.88 -9.23 -8.52
CA LEU A 236 -12.14 -10.65 -8.73
C LEU A 236 -11.00 -11.32 -9.53
N CYS A 237 -10.58 -10.69 -10.64
CA CYS A 237 -9.44 -11.15 -11.43
C CYS A 237 -8.14 -11.24 -10.59
N LEU A 238 -7.83 -10.21 -9.81
CA LEU A 238 -6.67 -10.19 -8.93
C LEU A 238 -6.76 -11.24 -7.81
N ARG A 239 -7.96 -11.48 -7.27
CA ARG A 239 -8.17 -12.54 -6.29
C ARG A 239 -7.91 -13.93 -6.89
N GLU A 240 -8.48 -14.23 -8.06
CA GLU A 240 -8.27 -15.51 -8.75
C GLU A 240 -6.78 -15.70 -9.02
N TYR A 241 -6.10 -14.66 -9.50
CA TYR A 241 -4.66 -14.68 -9.73
C TYR A 241 -3.85 -14.87 -8.42
N CYS A 242 -4.24 -14.26 -7.29
CA CYS A 242 -3.63 -14.54 -5.98
C CYS A 242 -3.73 -16.03 -5.61
N ILE A 243 -4.91 -16.63 -5.80
CA ILE A 243 -5.16 -18.03 -5.47
C ILE A 243 -4.28 -18.94 -6.34
N GLU A 244 -4.16 -18.65 -7.64
CA GLU A 244 -3.28 -19.38 -8.54
C GLU A 244 -1.81 -19.26 -8.12
N ILE A 245 -1.32 -18.05 -7.84
CA ILE A 245 0.06 -17.84 -7.37
C ILE A 245 0.34 -18.66 -6.11
N LEU A 246 -0.54 -18.60 -5.11
CA LEU A 246 -0.39 -19.39 -3.88
C LEU A 246 -0.39 -20.89 -4.15
N SER A 247 -1.21 -21.34 -5.09
CA SER A 247 -1.38 -22.77 -5.39
C SER A 247 -0.20 -23.36 -6.17
N SER A 248 0.41 -22.61 -7.10
CA SER A 248 1.38 -23.17 -8.05
C SER A 248 2.79 -22.56 -7.98
N ALA A 249 2.95 -21.33 -7.49
CA ALA A 249 4.19 -20.58 -7.69
C ALA A 249 4.85 -20.02 -6.43
N TYR A 250 4.07 -19.70 -5.39
CA TYR A 250 4.52 -18.89 -4.25
C TYR A 250 5.77 -19.46 -3.56
N ASN A 251 5.75 -20.75 -3.22
CA ASN A 251 6.88 -21.39 -2.55
C ASN A 251 8.15 -21.37 -3.44
N THR A 252 8.02 -21.61 -4.75
CA THR A 252 9.14 -21.52 -5.69
C THR A 252 9.67 -20.09 -5.77
N LEU A 253 8.79 -19.11 -5.95
CA LEU A 253 9.14 -17.70 -6.06
C LEU A 253 9.91 -17.22 -4.82
N VAL A 254 9.35 -17.43 -3.62
CA VAL A 254 9.99 -16.99 -2.36
C VAL A 254 11.34 -17.67 -2.18
N ARG A 255 11.42 -18.98 -2.44
CA ARG A 255 12.67 -19.74 -2.31
C ARG A 255 13.76 -19.21 -3.24
N GLN A 256 13.44 -19.03 -4.53
CA GLN A 256 14.42 -18.62 -5.53
C GLN A 256 14.86 -17.18 -5.31
N VAL A 257 13.92 -16.25 -5.09
CA VAL A 257 14.27 -14.85 -4.88
C VAL A 257 15.09 -14.69 -3.59
N ARG A 258 14.71 -15.35 -2.49
CA ARG A 258 15.49 -15.30 -1.25
C ARG A 258 16.92 -15.80 -1.47
N ARG A 259 17.11 -16.92 -2.16
CA ARG A 259 18.45 -17.45 -2.50
C ARG A 259 19.28 -16.46 -3.32
N VAL A 260 18.67 -15.77 -4.28
CA VAL A 260 19.36 -14.74 -5.09
C VAL A 260 19.75 -13.55 -4.22
N LEU A 261 18.86 -13.06 -3.37
CA LEU A 261 19.12 -11.94 -2.47
C LEU A 261 20.20 -12.27 -1.43
N GLU A 262 20.19 -13.46 -0.85
CA GLU A 262 21.21 -13.90 0.12
C GLU A 262 22.59 -14.03 -0.52
N ARG A 263 22.67 -14.57 -1.75
CA ARG A 263 23.93 -14.64 -2.52
C ARG A 263 24.46 -13.26 -2.88
N ASN A 264 23.57 -12.33 -3.18
CA ASN A 264 23.90 -10.98 -3.61
C ASN A 264 23.89 -9.97 -2.44
N ALA A 265 23.87 -10.41 -1.18
CA ALA A 265 23.75 -9.53 -0.01
C ALA A 265 24.90 -8.50 0.14
N GLY A 266 26.01 -8.68 -0.59
CA GLY A 266 27.13 -7.73 -0.65
C GLY A 266 27.06 -6.71 -1.78
N THR A 267 26.18 -6.90 -2.77
CA THR A 267 25.95 -5.93 -3.85
C THR A 267 24.70 -5.12 -3.53
N ASN A 268 24.87 -3.84 -3.15
CA ASN A 268 23.81 -2.91 -2.71
C ASN A 268 22.70 -2.62 -3.76
N ASN A 269 22.51 -3.45 -4.78
CA ASN A 269 21.69 -3.13 -5.94
C ASN A 269 20.27 -3.71 -5.90
N HIS A 270 19.98 -4.72 -5.08
CA HIS A 270 18.64 -5.34 -5.05
C HIS A 270 17.84 -4.89 -3.83
N ASP A 271 16.59 -4.48 -4.06
CA ASP A 271 15.66 -4.05 -3.02
C ASP A 271 14.89 -5.26 -2.50
N ASP A 272 15.30 -5.78 -1.34
CA ASP A 272 14.65 -6.89 -0.63
C ASP A 272 13.26 -6.52 -0.08
N SER A 273 12.94 -5.22 -0.03
CA SER A 273 11.62 -4.68 0.30
C SER A 273 10.49 -5.32 -0.50
N PHE A 274 10.72 -5.65 -1.78
CA PHE A 274 9.69 -6.29 -2.62
C PHE A 274 9.36 -7.72 -2.15
N LEU A 275 10.38 -8.50 -1.76
CA LEU A 275 10.16 -9.86 -1.26
C LEU A 275 9.47 -9.82 0.10
N LEU A 276 9.92 -8.93 1.00
CA LEU A 276 9.30 -8.73 2.31
C LEU A 276 7.83 -8.33 2.16
N TRP A 277 7.53 -7.38 1.27
CA TRP A 277 6.16 -6.96 0.97
C TRP A 277 5.32 -8.10 0.42
N ALA A 278 5.85 -8.90 -0.52
CA ALA A 278 5.13 -10.03 -1.09
C ALA A 278 4.85 -11.11 -0.04
N VAL A 279 5.83 -11.46 0.79
CA VAL A 279 5.64 -12.41 1.89
C VAL A 279 4.53 -11.94 2.82
N ARG A 280 4.54 -10.66 3.23
CA ARG A 280 3.49 -10.07 4.05
C ARG A 280 2.12 -10.19 3.40
N PHE A 281 1.99 -9.71 2.17
CA PHE A 281 0.71 -9.63 1.46
C PHE A 281 0.09 -11.01 1.21
N PHE A 282 0.88 -11.97 0.72
CA PHE A 282 0.38 -13.31 0.42
C PHE A 282 0.09 -14.14 1.67
N LEU A 283 0.85 -13.97 2.76
CA LEU A 283 0.52 -14.57 4.05
C LEU A 283 -0.79 -14.02 4.63
N GLU A 284 -0.94 -12.70 4.60
CA GLU A 284 -2.16 -12.02 5.04
C GLU A 284 -3.38 -12.50 4.23
N PHE A 285 -3.25 -12.57 2.90
CA PHE A 285 -4.30 -13.07 2.02
C PHE A 285 -4.62 -14.55 2.26
N ASN A 286 -3.61 -15.40 2.42
CA ASN A 286 -3.80 -16.83 2.72
C ASN A 286 -4.56 -17.04 4.04
N ARG A 287 -4.19 -16.27 5.07
CA ARG A 287 -4.83 -16.29 6.38
C ARG A 287 -6.28 -15.82 6.33
N LEU A 288 -6.59 -14.79 5.54
CA LEU A 288 -7.94 -14.24 5.42
C LEU A 288 -8.85 -15.07 4.52
N SER A 289 -8.27 -15.78 3.55
CA SER A 289 -9.00 -16.65 2.61
C SER A 289 -9.17 -18.10 3.11
N ASP A 290 -8.71 -18.41 4.32
CA ASP A 290 -8.75 -19.75 4.95
C ASP A 290 -8.20 -20.87 4.04
N MET A 291 -7.09 -20.58 3.36
CA MET A 291 -6.43 -21.50 2.44
C MET A 291 -5.46 -22.44 3.17
N LYS A 292 -5.14 -23.58 2.54
CA LYS A 292 -4.23 -24.59 3.12
C LYS A 292 -2.86 -24.00 3.40
N LEU A 293 -2.31 -24.27 4.58
CA LEU A 293 -1.01 -23.76 5.00
C LEU A 293 0.18 -24.30 4.20
N GLU A 294 0.04 -25.46 3.57
CA GLU A 294 1.08 -26.05 2.71
C GLU A 294 1.50 -25.10 1.57
N LEU A 295 0.56 -24.26 1.12
CA LEU A 295 0.77 -23.28 0.06
C LEU A 295 1.76 -22.18 0.43
N VAL A 296 1.96 -21.93 1.72
CA VAL A 296 2.87 -20.89 2.25
C VAL A 296 4.01 -21.47 3.09
N SER A 297 4.28 -22.76 2.95
CA SER A 297 5.29 -23.49 3.74
C SER A 297 6.70 -22.92 3.65
N GLU A 298 7.09 -22.32 2.52
CA GLU A 298 8.41 -21.70 2.37
C GLU A 298 8.59 -20.49 3.32
N SER A 299 7.52 -19.70 3.50
CA SER A 299 7.51 -18.54 4.39
C SER A 299 7.35 -18.91 5.87
N LEU A 300 6.66 -20.02 6.16
CA LEU A 300 6.51 -20.57 7.52
C LEU A 300 7.67 -21.53 7.86
N SER A 301 8.89 -21.07 7.65
CA SER A 301 10.11 -21.82 7.96
C SER A 301 11.03 -21.03 8.90
N VAL A 302 11.79 -21.73 9.75
CA VAL A 302 12.78 -21.08 10.65
C VAL A 302 13.75 -20.19 9.87
N GLN A 303 14.14 -20.64 8.67
CA GLN A 303 15.02 -19.88 7.78
C GLN A 303 14.39 -18.54 7.34
N CYS A 304 13.08 -18.51 7.06
CA CYS A 304 12.41 -17.27 6.65
C CYS A 304 12.28 -16.30 7.84
N PHE A 305 11.90 -16.80 9.01
CA PHE A 305 11.87 -16.02 10.25
C PHE A 305 13.24 -15.40 10.57
N HIS A 306 14.30 -16.19 10.48
CA HIS A 306 15.66 -15.70 10.72
C HIS A 306 16.08 -14.67 9.67
N TRP A 307 15.78 -14.92 8.38
CA TRP A 307 16.09 -13.98 7.31
C TRP A 307 15.43 -12.61 7.52
N VAL A 308 14.14 -12.57 7.88
CA VAL A 308 13.43 -11.32 8.20
C VAL A 308 14.04 -10.64 9.42
N LEU A 309 14.38 -11.39 10.48
CA LEU A 309 15.01 -10.85 11.68
C LEU A 309 16.36 -10.18 11.35
N THR A 310 17.24 -10.85 10.60
CA THR A 310 18.54 -10.30 10.21
C THR A 310 18.38 -9.05 9.32
N ARG A 311 17.33 -8.97 8.49
CA ARG A 311 17.04 -7.73 7.73
C ARG A 311 16.61 -6.60 8.66
N MET A 312 15.78 -6.87 9.66
CA MET A 312 15.39 -5.88 10.66
C MET A 312 16.60 -5.33 11.44
N GLU A 313 17.49 -6.21 11.88
CA GLU A 313 18.74 -5.83 12.57
C GLU A 313 19.64 -4.98 11.66
N HIS A 314 19.85 -5.43 10.42
CA HIS A 314 20.62 -4.70 9.43
C HIS A 314 20.04 -3.29 9.18
N ASP A 315 18.73 -3.17 8.95
CA ASP A 315 18.11 -1.87 8.71
C ASP A 315 18.23 -0.95 9.93
N MET A 316 18.14 -1.49 11.16
CA MET A 316 18.37 -0.72 12.39
C MET A 316 19.79 -0.18 12.48
N ASP A 317 20.79 -1.01 12.20
CA ASP A 317 22.20 -0.60 12.20
C ASP A 317 22.47 0.45 11.11
N MET A 318 21.84 0.32 9.94
CA MET A 318 21.99 1.25 8.83
C MET A 318 21.30 2.60 9.08
N ILE A 319 20.19 2.65 9.84
CA ILE A 319 19.58 3.92 10.28
C ILE A 319 20.56 4.75 11.11
N VAL A 320 21.33 4.08 11.99
CA VAL A 320 22.31 4.74 12.86
C VAL A 320 23.58 5.12 12.11
N SER A 321 24.07 4.21 11.26
CA SER A 321 25.34 4.33 10.54
C SER A 321 25.26 5.26 9.33
N ASP A 322 24.25 5.09 8.47
CA ASP A 322 24.05 5.88 7.25
C ASP A 322 22.97 6.96 7.46
N LYS A 323 23.38 8.03 8.16
CA LYS A 323 22.51 9.18 8.44
C LYS A 323 21.99 9.88 7.18
N LYS A 324 22.63 9.70 6.00
CA LYS A 324 22.19 10.33 4.75
C LYS A 324 20.95 9.64 4.19
N GLN A 325 20.90 8.31 4.26
CA GLN A 325 19.76 7.51 3.80
C GLN A 325 18.93 6.93 4.94
N ALA A 326 19.06 7.44 6.17
CA ALA A 326 18.29 6.98 7.33
C ALA A 326 16.77 6.90 7.07
N ARG A 327 16.22 7.75 6.19
CA ARG A 327 14.81 7.70 5.76
C ARG A 327 14.48 6.48 4.90
N LEU A 328 15.38 6.09 4.01
CA LEU A 328 15.23 4.88 3.20
C LEU A 328 15.30 3.64 4.10
N TRP A 329 16.30 3.58 4.98
CA TRP A 329 16.48 2.48 5.93
C TRP A 329 15.29 2.35 6.89
N ALA A 330 14.73 3.46 7.37
CA ALA A 330 13.51 3.44 8.18
C ALA A 330 12.29 2.87 7.42
N LYS A 331 12.17 3.15 6.12
CA LYS A 331 11.10 2.55 5.29
C LYS A 331 11.29 1.05 5.11
N ARG A 332 12.52 0.60 4.86
CA ARG A 332 12.86 -0.83 4.75
C ARG A 332 12.56 -1.57 6.05
N LEU A 333 12.99 -1.00 7.18
CA LEU A 333 12.69 -1.52 8.51
C LEU A 333 11.18 -1.64 8.75
N HIS A 334 10.40 -0.64 8.32
CA HIS A 334 8.95 -0.68 8.47
C HIS A 334 8.33 -1.85 7.70
N VAL A 335 8.74 -2.06 6.44
CA VAL A 335 8.26 -3.20 5.64
C VAL A 335 8.66 -4.51 6.31
N ALA A 336 9.91 -4.65 6.74
CA ALA A 336 10.40 -5.84 7.44
C ALA A 336 9.61 -6.13 8.73
N LEU A 337 9.32 -5.10 9.53
CA LEU A 337 8.54 -5.20 10.75
C LEU A 337 7.09 -5.64 10.47
N GLN A 338 6.46 -5.09 9.42
CA GLN A 338 5.12 -5.51 9.01
C GLN A 338 5.11 -6.97 8.54
N THR A 339 6.14 -7.41 7.82
CA THR A 339 6.30 -8.82 7.43
C THR A 339 6.47 -9.72 8.64
N PHE A 340 7.30 -9.32 9.61
CA PHE A 340 7.46 -10.05 10.87
C PHE A 340 6.16 -10.15 11.66
N ARG A 341 5.36 -9.08 11.69
CA ARG A 341 4.03 -9.10 12.31
C ARG A 341 3.11 -10.13 11.65
N GLU A 342 3.04 -10.17 10.32
CA GLU A 342 2.18 -11.16 9.63
C GLU A 342 2.70 -12.60 9.79
N LEU A 343 4.00 -12.81 9.90
CA LEU A 343 4.57 -14.10 10.28
C LEU A 343 4.07 -14.56 11.67
N LEU A 344 4.06 -13.67 12.67
CA LEU A 344 3.49 -13.96 14.00
C LEU A 344 1.97 -14.20 13.96
N HIS A 345 1.22 -13.42 13.18
CA HIS A 345 -0.22 -13.66 12.97
C HIS A 345 -0.48 -15.04 12.35
N SER A 346 0.38 -15.46 11.43
CA SER A 346 0.27 -16.77 10.79
C SER A 346 0.59 -17.91 11.76
N LEU A 347 1.53 -17.72 12.70
CA LEU A 347 1.77 -18.66 13.81
C LEU A 347 0.56 -18.78 14.76
N VAL A 348 -0.09 -17.67 15.10
CA VAL A 348 -1.30 -17.72 15.94
C VAL A 348 -2.47 -18.37 15.19
N ALA A 349 -2.56 -18.20 13.87
CA ALA A 349 -3.52 -18.93 13.05
C ALA A 349 -3.22 -20.44 13.05
N LEU A 350 -1.94 -20.82 12.96
CA LEU A 350 -1.46 -22.21 13.01
C LEU A 350 -1.87 -22.89 14.33
N GLN A 351 -1.78 -22.19 15.46
CA GLN A 351 -2.20 -22.69 16.78
C GLN A 351 -3.68 -23.09 16.84
N LYS A 352 -4.54 -22.44 16.05
CA LYS A 352 -5.99 -22.68 16.06
C LYS A 352 -6.38 -23.93 15.26
N LEU A 353 -5.48 -24.43 14.42
CA LEU A 353 -5.75 -25.59 13.58
C LEU A 353 -5.56 -26.89 14.35
N LYS A 354 -6.49 -27.83 14.14
CA LYS A 354 -6.52 -29.15 14.80
C LYS A 354 -5.84 -30.23 13.95
N ASP A 355 -4.76 -29.86 13.28
CA ASP A 355 -3.98 -30.79 12.46
C ASP A 355 -2.64 -31.09 13.15
N ASP A 356 -2.25 -32.36 13.20
CA ASP A 356 -1.06 -32.82 13.92
C ASP A 356 0.22 -32.28 13.28
N ASN A 357 0.26 -32.19 11.94
CA ASN A 357 1.39 -31.61 11.22
C ASN A 357 1.51 -30.11 11.49
N ALA A 358 0.38 -29.40 11.52
CA ALA A 358 0.31 -27.98 11.85
C ALA A 358 0.78 -27.71 13.28
N GLN A 359 0.40 -28.56 14.24
CA GLN A 359 0.83 -28.45 15.63
C GLN A 359 2.33 -28.73 15.80
N ALA A 360 2.87 -29.76 15.13
CA ALA A 360 4.30 -30.04 15.15
C ALA A 360 5.12 -28.88 14.56
N LEU A 361 4.65 -28.29 13.45
CA LEU A 361 5.25 -27.09 12.86
C LEU A 361 5.16 -25.88 13.80
N PHE A 362 4.02 -25.69 14.47
CA PHE A 362 3.83 -24.62 15.46
C PHE A 362 4.82 -24.76 16.60
N ASP A 363 4.91 -25.94 17.22
CA ASP A 363 5.82 -26.19 18.35
C ASP A 363 7.27 -25.97 17.93
N MET A 364 7.67 -26.44 16.74
CA MET A 364 9.01 -26.23 16.22
C MET A 364 9.32 -24.74 15.98
N LEU A 365 8.41 -24.00 15.34
CA LEU A 365 8.61 -22.57 15.05
C LEU A 365 8.57 -21.71 16.32
N VAL A 366 7.62 -21.98 17.23
CA VAL A 366 7.51 -21.27 18.51
C VAL A 366 8.73 -21.51 19.37
N ASN A 367 9.25 -22.75 19.42
CA ASN A 367 10.46 -23.03 20.17
C ASN A 367 11.67 -22.24 19.65
N ASN A 368 11.80 -22.11 18.32
CA ASN A 368 12.87 -21.29 17.75
C ASN A 368 12.62 -19.79 17.98
N VAL A 369 11.46 -19.26 17.61
CA VAL A 369 11.20 -17.81 17.68
C VAL A 369 11.09 -17.29 19.11
N CYS A 370 10.53 -18.08 20.05
CA CYS A 370 10.30 -17.63 21.41
C CYS A 370 11.50 -17.83 22.34
N TYR A 371 12.39 -18.80 22.09
CA TYR A 371 13.49 -19.10 23.01
C TYR A 371 14.86 -18.63 22.54
N VAL A 372 15.05 -18.44 21.23
CA VAL A 372 16.26 -17.84 20.69
C VAL A 372 16.33 -16.37 21.12
N LEU A 373 17.48 -15.97 21.66
CA LEU A 373 17.68 -14.73 22.40
C LEU A 373 17.64 -13.52 21.47
N GLU A 374 18.15 -13.69 20.26
CA GLU A 374 18.22 -12.74 19.16
C GLU A 374 16.84 -12.15 18.84
N TYR A 375 15.80 -12.99 18.75
CA TYR A 375 14.42 -12.50 18.51
C TYR A 375 13.91 -11.60 19.64
N ARG A 376 14.30 -11.88 20.89
CA ARG A 376 13.88 -11.08 22.05
C ARG A 376 14.58 -9.74 22.08
N GLU A 377 15.89 -9.76 21.90
CA GLU A 377 16.71 -8.55 21.96
C GLU A 377 16.34 -7.59 20.84
N THR A 378 16.10 -8.08 19.63
CA THR A 378 15.76 -7.22 18.49
C THR A 378 14.41 -6.51 18.64
N ILE A 379 13.39 -7.19 19.20
CA ILE A 379 12.10 -6.56 19.51
C ILE A 379 12.25 -5.52 20.63
N LEU A 380 13.04 -5.82 21.67
CA LEU A 380 13.30 -4.87 22.75
C LEU A 380 14.13 -3.68 22.27
N HIS A 381 15.13 -3.91 21.42
CA HIS A 381 15.96 -2.88 20.82
C HIS A 381 15.12 -1.90 19.98
N LEU A 382 14.16 -2.41 19.19
CA LEU A 382 13.20 -1.59 18.46
C LEU A 382 12.38 -0.66 19.37
N LEU A 383 11.93 -1.18 20.50
CA LEU A 383 11.13 -0.43 21.47
C LEU A 383 11.97 0.63 22.19
N MET A 384 13.15 0.25 22.65
CA MET A 384 14.04 1.14 23.41
C MET A 384 14.62 2.27 22.54
N ASN A 385 14.88 2.01 21.26
CA ASN A 385 15.47 2.97 20.34
C ASN A 385 14.43 3.68 19.45
N TYR A 386 13.16 3.61 19.82
CA TYR A 386 12.09 4.29 19.11
C TYR A 386 12.25 5.81 19.19
N ASN A 387 12.42 6.47 18.04
CA ASN A 387 12.51 7.93 17.94
C ASN A 387 11.41 8.50 17.03
N GLU A 388 10.49 9.26 17.64
CA GLU A 388 9.34 9.91 16.99
C GLU A 388 9.75 10.88 15.86
N ALA A 389 10.93 11.51 15.95
CA ALA A 389 11.40 12.47 14.95
C ALA A 389 11.78 11.84 13.60
N HIS A 390 12.20 10.56 13.60
CA HIS A 390 12.51 9.80 12.40
C HIS A 390 11.28 9.10 11.80
N SER A 391 10.27 8.82 12.63
CA SER A 391 9.14 7.96 12.29
C SER A 391 7.86 8.70 11.89
N THR A 392 7.74 10.00 12.20
CA THR A 392 6.51 10.80 11.97
C THR A 392 6.19 11.15 10.51
N ASN A 393 7.17 11.18 9.60
CA ASN A 393 6.97 11.86 8.28
C ASN A 393 7.22 10.99 7.02
N PHE A 394 7.45 9.68 7.13
CA PHE A 394 8.09 8.95 6.03
C PHE A 394 7.48 7.59 5.67
N CYS A 395 6.29 7.58 5.08
CA CYS A 395 5.78 6.44 4.33
C CYS A 395 5.50 6.82 2.87
N PHE A 396 6.26 6.24 1.94
CA PHE A 396 5.98 6.30 0.49
C PHE A 396 6.08 4.86 -0.03
N PHE A 397 5.04 4.08 0.26
CA PHE A 397 4.43 3.01 -0.54
C PHE A 397 3.03 2.78 0.07
N PRO A 398 1.97 2.61 -0.74
CA PRO A 398 0.61 2.88 -0.30
C PRO A 398 0.01 1.64 0.35
N SER A 399 0.12 1.57 1.67
CA SER A 399 -0.82 0.84 2.49
C SER A 399 -1.11 1.76 3.66
N ASN A 400 -2.35 2.24 3.69
CA ASN A 400 -2.99 3.01 4.75
C ASN A 400 -2.27 2.98 6.09
N GLU A 401 -1.86 4.15 6.58
CA GLU A 401 -2.53 4.83 7.68
C GLU A 401 -1.78 6.15 7.94
N LYS A 402 -2.49 7.27 7.85
CA LYS A 402 -2.13 8.46 8.61
C LYS A 402 -2.21 8.07 10.08
N ILE A 403 -1.08 7.66 10.64
CA ILE A 403 -0.67 7.68 12.05
C ILE A 403 0.73 7.03 12.03
N THR A 404 1.74 7.69 11.45
CA THR A 404 3.07 7.10 11.23
C THR A 404 3.81 6.79 12.54
N THR A 405 3.51 7.53 13.60
CA THR A 405 4.03 7.29 14.96
C THR A 405 3.26 6.17 15.65
N HIS A 406 1.96 6.39 15.92
CA HIS A 406 1.15 5.47 16.71
C HIS A 406 0.80 4.17 15.97
N VAL A 407 0.92 4.06 14.63
CA VAL A 407 0.80 2.77 13.91
C VAL A 407 2.09 1.99 14.04
N CYS A 408 3.26 2.62 13.95
CA CYS A 408 4.51 1.94 14.28
C CYS A 408 4.52 1.49 15.75
N THR A 409 4.10 2.34 16.70
CA THR A 409 3.99 1.96 18.11
C THR A 409 2.93 0.87 18.31
N ARG A 410 1.78 0.94 17.62
CA ARG A 410 0.72 -0.08 17.69
C ARG A 410 1.13 -1.39 17.03
N ILE A 411 1.90 -1.35 15.95
CA ILE A 411 2.51 -2.52 15.31
C ILE A 411 3.51 -3.16 16.28
N LEU A 412 4.44 -2.39 16.84
CA LEU A 412 5.41 -2.88 17.82
C LEU A 412 4.72 -3.46 19.07
N TYR A 413 3.72 -2.75 19.60
CA TYR A 413 2.93 -3.19 20.74
C TYR A 413 2.15 -4.47 20.44
N ASN A 414 1.47 -4.54 19.29
CA ASN A 414 0.71 -5.72 18.89
C ASN A 414 1.64 -6.91 18.63
N SER A 415 2.77 -6.71 17.94
CA SER A 415 3.78 -7.76 17.73
C SER A 415 4.32 -8.28 19.06
N MET A 416 4.59 -7.40 20.02
CA MET A 416 5.01 -7.79 21.37
C MET A 416 3.89 -8.52 22.11
N LEU A 417 2.65 -8.04 22.04
CA LEU A 417 1.51 -8.69 22.71
C LEU A 417 1.28 -10.08 22.14
N MET A 418 1.40 -10.26 20.82
CA MET A 418 1.33 -11.57 20.16
C MET A 418 2.51 -12.46 20.55
N TYR A 419 3.72 -11.92 20.64
CA TYR A 419 4.89 -12.65 21.12
C TYR A 419 4.68 -13.14 22.57
N VAL A 420 4.12 -12.29 23.44
CA VAL A 420 3.75 -12.66 24.81
C VAL A 420 2.64 -13.72 24.82
N GLN A 421 1.62 -13.60 23.96
CA GLN A 421 0.56 -14.61 23.82
C GLN A 421 1.14 -15.97 23.41
N LEU A 422 2.02 -16.01 22.42
CA LEU A 422 2.72 -17.22 21.97
C LEU A 422 3.58 -17.84 23.08
N ARG A 423 4.20 -17.01 23.92
CA ARG A 423 5.07 -17.47 25.02
C ARG A 423 4.31 -17.99 26.24
N VAL A 424 3.22 -17.33 26.64
CA VAL A 424 2.49 -17.63 27.88
C VAL A 424 1.33 -18.61 27.65
N GLY A 425 0.98 -18.91 26.39
CA GLY A 425 -0.03 -19.92 26.06
C GLY A 425 -1.45 -19.55 26.49
N TYR A 426 -1.73 -18.28 26.81
CA TYR A 426 -3.06 -17.82 27.19
C TYR A 426 -4.03 -17.98 26.01
N LYS A 427 -4.96 -18.93 26.15
CA LYS A 427 -6.25 -18.87 25.45
C LYS A 427 -7.04 -17.71 26.08
N ILE A 428 -7.17 -16.60 25.36
CA ILE A 428 -8.24 -15.61 25.62
C ILE A 428 -9.43 -15.98 24.74
#